data_AF-A0A353VWB2-F1
#
_entry.id   AF-A0A353VWB2-F1
#
_cell.length_a   1.000
_cell.length_b   1.000
_cell.length_c   1.000
_cell.angle_alpha   90.00
_cell.angle_beta   90.00
_cell.angle_gamma   90.00
#
_symmetry.space_group_name_H-M   'P 1'
#
loop_
_entity.id
_entity.type
_entity.pdbx_description
1 polymer ?
#
loop_
_entity_poly.entity_id
_entity_poly.type
_entity_poly.pdbx_seq_one_letter_code
_entity_poly.pdbx_strand_id
1 'polypeptide(L)' 'MLDLRPIDLVRKGEKLYQDLDIGKYENDADALLKVMTENPILIERPIVIANNKAIIGRPPELILNII' A
#
# COMPACT_ATOMS: atom_id res chain seq x y z
N MET A 1 -0.99 -15.23 -5.53
CA MET A 1 -1.01 -14.34 -4.36
C MET A 1 -0.02 -13.23 -4.64
N LEU A 2 -0.41 -11.96 -4.53
CA LEU A 2 0.54 -10.86 -4.68
C LEU A 2 1.41 -10.83 -3.42
N ASP A 3 2.73 -10.73 -3.57
CA ASP A 3 3.72 -10.82 -2.47
C ASP A 3 3.78 -9.54 -1.60
N LEU A 4 2.68 -8.78 -1.54
CA LEU A 4 2.57 -7.51 -0.84
C LEU A 4 1.53 -7.62 0.26
N ARG A 5 1.88 -7.15 1.45
CA ARG A 5 0.91 -6.99 2.55
C ARG A 5 0.20 -5.65 2.38
N PRO A 6 -1.04 -5.50 2.88
CA PRO A 6 -1.76 -4.22 2.84
C PRO A 6 -0.95 -3.05 3.40
N ILE A 7 -0.20 -3.26 4.49
CA ILE A 7 0.64 -2.22 5.12
C ILE A 7 1.75 -1.70 4.20
N ASP A 8 2.22 -2.52 3.25
CA ASP A 8 3.26 -2.12 2.32
C ASP A 8 2.70 -1.10 1.32
N LEU A 9 1.39 -1.17 1.03
CA LEU A 9 0.66 -0.25 0.15
C LEU A 9 0.20 1.04 0.82
N VAL A 10 0.46 1.24 2.12
CA VAL A 10 -0.03 2.41 2.85
C VAL A 10 0.93 3.60 2.75
N ARG A 11 0.39 4.77 2.43
CA ARG A 11 1.07 6.07 2.49
C ARG A 11 1.30 6.50 3.94
N LYS A 12 2.49 6.23 4.45
CA LYS A 12 2.89 6.61 5.81
C LYS A 12 3.08 8.13 6.02
N GLY A 13 3.17 8.89 4.93
CA GLY A 13 3.36 10.35 4.97
C GLY A 13 2.07 11.16 5.08
N GLU A 14 0.90 10.54 4.94
CA GLU A 14 -0.38 11.25 5.05
C GLU A 14 -0.72 11.55 6.51
N LYS A 15 -1.28 12.73 6.78
CA LYS A 15 -1.74 13.07 8.14
C LYS A 15 -2.69 12.01 8.71
N LEU A 16 -3.56 11.50 7.85
CA LEU A 16 -4.54 10.47 8.20
C LEU A 16 -3.91 9.17 8.68
N TYR A 17 -2.67 8.85 8.26
CA TYR A 17 -1.93 7.69 8.78
C TYR A 17 -1.68 7.82 10.28
N GLN A 18 -1.33 9.03 10.73
CA GLN A 18 -1.10 9.33 12.15
C GLN A 18 -2.41 9.47 12.90
N ASP A 19 -3.39 10.20 12.33
CA ASP A 19 -4.69 10.45 12.96
C ASP A 19 -5.45 9.13 13.25
N LEU A 20 -5.33 8.13 12.37
CA LEU A 20 -5.96 6.82 12.52
C LEU A 20 -5.05 5.77 13.18
N ASP A 21 -3.83 6.16 13.57
CA ASP A 21 -2.84 5.28 14.21
C ASP A 21 -2.61 3.96 13.45
N ILE A 22 -2.51 4.08 12.11
CA ILE A 22 -2.51 2.94 11.18
C ILE A 22 -1.40 1.92 11.48
N GLY A 23 -0.29 2.39 12.04
CA GLY A 23 0.84 1.53 12.43
C GLY A 23 0.46 0.42 13.41
N LYS A 24 -0.57 0.60 14.25
CA LYS A 24 -1.03 -0.45 15.18
C LYS A 24 -1.70 -1.63 14.48
N TYR A 25 -2.22 -1.43 13.27
CA TYR A 25 -2.90 -2.46 12.50
C TYR A 25 -1.94 -3.18 11.54
N GLU A 26 -0.61 -3.03 11.68
CA GLU A 26 0.37 -3.61 10.74
C GLU A 26 0.21 -5.13 10.52
N ASN A 27 -0.30 -5.84 11.54
CA ASN A 27 -0.53 -7.28 11.52
C ASN A 27 -2.00 -7.66 11.26
N ASP A 28 -2.90 -6.69 11.16
CA ASP A 28 -4.34 -6.89 10.92
C ASP A 28 -4.70 -6.45 9.49
N ALA A 29 -4.61 -7.41 8.58
CA ALA A 29 -4.86 -7.18 7.16
C ALA A 29 -6.30 -6.73 6.86
N ASP A 30 -7.29 -7.26 7.59
CA ASP A 30 -8.70 -6.97 7.37
C ASP A 30 -9.03 -5.54 7.83
N ALA A 31 -8.52 -5.14 8.99
CA ALA A 31 -8.66 -3.77 9.48
C ALA A 31 -8.00 -2.77 8.53
N LEU A 32 -6.78 -3.06 8.06
CA LEU A 32 -6.08 -2.23 7.08
C LEU A 32 -6.85 -2.11 5.76
N LEU A 33 -7.34 -3.21 5.21
CA LEU A 33 -8.10 -3.20 3.96
C LEU A 33 -9.38 -2.36 4.08
N LYS A 34 -10.09 -2.47 5.22
CA LYS A 34 -11.28 -1.65 5.48
C LYS A 34 -10.92 -0.17 5.50
N VAL A 35 -9.90 0.21 6.26
CA VAL A 35 -9.49 1.62 6.39
C VAL A 35 -8.97 2.18 5.05
N MET A 36 -8.23 1.39 4.28
CA MET A 36 -7.76 1.77 2.94
C MET A 36 -8.92 1.96 1.95
N THR A 37 -9.96 1.13 2.05
CA THR A 37 -11.16 1.24 1.19
C THR A 37 -11.98 2.47 1.55
N GLU A 38 -12.13 2.76 2.85
CA GLU A 38 -12.81 3.96 3.36
C GLU A 38 -12.00 5.23 3.07
N ASN A 39 -10.67 5.14 3.01
CA ASN A 39 -9.76 6.26 2.84
C ASN A 39 -8.73 6.00 1.71
N PRO A 40 -9.13 6.06 0.43
CA PRO A 40 -8.24 5.77 -0.70
C PRO A 40 -6.97 6.64 -0.78
N ILE A 41 -6.95 7.79 -0.10
CA ILE A 41 -5.77 8.66 0.02
C ILE A 41 -4.60 7.95 0.72
N LEU A 42 -4.89 6.97 1.59
CA LEU A 42 -3.89 6.16 2.27
C LEU A 42 -3.23 5.14 1.34
N ILE A 43 -3.72 4.93 0.11
CA ILE A 43 -3.16 3.93 -0.80
C ILE A 43 -2.05 4.57 -1.64
N GLU A 44 -0.84 4.01 -1.58
CA GLU A 44 0.29 4.49 -2.38
C GLU A 44 0.04 4.32 -3.88
N ARG A 45 0.52 5.28 -4.66
CA ARG A 45 0.44 5.29 -6.13
C ARG A 45 1.74 5.83 -6.72
N PRO A 46 2.19 5.30 -7.88
CA PRO A 46 1.50 4.32 -8.72
C PRO A 46 1.66 2.87 -8.22
N ILE A 47 0.60 2.06 -8.30
CA ILE A 47 0.68 0.60 -8.13
C ILE A 47 0.77 0.00 -9.53
N VAL A 48 1.82 -0.77 -9.80
CA VAL A 48 2.01 -1.45 -11.08
C VAL A 48 1.85 -2.95 -10.88
N ILE A 49 1.09 -3.59 -11.77
CA ILE A 49 0.85 -5.03 -11.76
C ILE A 49 1.34 -5.60 -13.11
N ALA A 50 2.31 -6.51 -13.07
CA ALA A 50 2.83 -7.21 -14.24
C ALA A 50 3.30 -8.61 -13.84
N ASN A 51 3.17 -9.59 -14.75
CA ASN A 51 3.66 -10.96 -14.55
C ASN A 51 3.25 -11.59 -13.19
N ASN A 52 1.98 -11.40 -12.79
CA ASN A 52 1.43 -11.83 -11.49
C ASN A 52 2.12 -11.23 -10.24
N LYS A 53 2.89 -10.15 -10.40
CA LYS A 53 3.53 -9.39 -9.32
C LYS A 53 2.92 -7.99 -9.26
N ALA A 54 2.85 -7.43 -8.05
CA ALA A 54 2.47 -6.04 -7.83
C ALA A 54 3.61 -5.34 -7.09
N ILE A 55 3.89 -4.09 -7.45
CA ILE A 55 4.85 -3.23 -6.76
C ILE A 55 4.37 -1.79 -6.69
N ILE A 56 4.98 -1.03 -5.78
CA ILE A 56 4.84 0.41 -5.71
C ILE A 56 5.88 1.04 -6.63
N GLY A 57 5.42 1.68 -7.70
CA GLY A 57 6.26 2.29 -8.74
C GLY A 57 6.83 3.65 -8.33
N ARG A 58 7.17 3.82 -7.05
CA ARG A 58 7.84 5.03 -6.53
C ARG A 58 9.08 4.61 -5.76
N PRO A 59 10.30 4.91 -6.25
CA PRO A 59 10.61 5.63 -7.50
C PRO A 59 10.19 4.85 -8.76
N PRO A 60 9.97 5.53 -9.90
CA PRO A 60 9.51 4.90 -11.16
C PRO A 60 10.50 3.85 -11.70
N GLU A 61 11.76 3.90 -11.30
CA GLU A 61 12.78 2.91 -11.61
C GLU A 61 12.40 1.50 -11.12
N LEU A 62 11.65 1.40 -10.01
CA LEU A 62 11.18 0.11 -9.48
C LEU A 62 10.27 -0.62 -10.46
N ILE A 63 9.55 0.11 -11.32
CA ILE A 63 8.63 -0.45 -12.31
C ILE A 63 9.37 -1.43 -13.24
N LEU A 64 10.62 -1.11 -13.59
CA LEU A 64 11.47 -1.94 -14.46
C LEU A 64 11.77 -3.33 -13.88
N ASN A 65 11.65 -3.52 -12.57
CA ASN A 65 11.90 -4.82 -11.93
C ASN A 65 10.78 -5.84 -12.13
N ILE A 66 9.60 -5.44 -12.64
CA ILE A 66 8.44 -6.35 -12.81
C ILE A 66 8.02 -6.59 -14.25
N ILE A 67 8.54 -5.81 -15.20
CA ILE A 67 8.18 -5.89 -16.62
C ILE A 67 8.91 -7.06 -17.29
#